data_AF-A0A3A4YL93-F1
#
_entry.id   AF-A0A3A4YL93-F1
#
_cell.length_a   1.000
_cell.length_b   1.000
_cell.length_c   1.000
_cell.angle_alpha   90.00
_cell.angle_beta   90.00
_cell.angle_gamma   90.00
#
_symmetry.space_group_name_H-M   'P 1'
#
loop_
_entity.id
_entity.type
_entity.pdbx_description
1 polymer ?
#
loop_
_entity_poly.entity_id
_entity_poly.type
_entity_poly.pdbx_seq_one_letter_code
_entity_poly.pdbx_strand_id
1 'polypeptide(L)'
;MSIEKVSKSNERGAEEKQFYEMAESVREQVRNSNEFDESTKELALQALDVTYEDFRNDSIDKSTIYNGKPLANKIDFFLGDRVSTVLTRVSESQREVVFQFTKRIITLSRGE
;
A
#
# COMPACT_ATOMS: atom_id res chain seq x y z
N MET A 1 -16.65 -14.48 -29.06
CA MET A 1 -15.85 -14.04 -27.90
C MET A 1 -16.80 -13.84 -26.74
N SER A 2 -16.65 -14.62 -25.68
CA SER A 2 -17.62 -14.68 -24.57
C SER A 2 -17.52 -13.42 -23.70
N ILE A 3 -18.69 -12.87 -23.34
CA ILE A 3 -18.87 -11.65 -22.51
C ILE A 3 -18.08 -11.73 -21.20
N GLU A 4 -17.89 -12.93 -20.64
CA GLU A 4 -17.07 -13.20 -19.46
C GLU A 4 -15.60 -12.77 -19.59
N LYS A 5 -15.00 -12.86 -20.78
CA LYS A 5 -13.60 -12.44 -21.00
C LYS A 5 -13.45 -10.92 -20.98
N VAL A 6 -14.47 -10.20 -21.45
CA VAL A 6 -14.48 -8.73 -21.46
C VAL A 6 -14.70 -8.18 -20.05
N SER A 7 -15.58 -8.82 -19.26
CA SER A 7 -15.84 -8.44 -17.86
C SER A 7 -14.59 -8.53 -16.99
N LYS A 8 -13.87 -9.66 -17.04
CA LYS A 8 -12.65 -9.88 -16.23
C LYS A 8 -11.49 -8.94 -16.59
N SER A 9 -11.36 -8.59 -17.87
CA SER A 9 -10.36 -7.61 -18.32
C SER A 9 -10.66 -6.19 -17.82
N ASN A 10 -11.94 -5.81 -17.76
CA ASN A 10 -12.35 -4.50 -17.24
C ASN A 10 -12.17 -4.40 -15.73
N GLU A 11 -12.46 -5.47 -14.99
CA GLU A 11 -12.23 -5.54 -13.53
C GLU A 11 -10.74 -5.38 -13.21
N ARG A 12 -9.86 -6.13 -13.88
CA ARG A 12 -8.41 -6.00 -13.70
C ARG A 12 -7.91 -4.57 -13.95
N GLY A 13 -8.38 -3.92 -15.02
CA GLY A 13 -7.98 -2.54 -15.33
C GLY A 13 -8.43 -1.53 -14.27
N ALA A 14 -9.61 -1.73 -13.69
CA ALA A 14 -10.11 -0.89 -12.59
C ALA A 14 -9.30 -1.12 -11.30
N GLU A 15 -8.98 -2.37 -10.97
CA GLU A 15 -8.17 -2.70 -9.79
C GLU A 15 -6.76 -2.12 -9.88
N GLU A 16 -6.13 -2.28 -11.04
CA GLU A 16 -4.78 -1.78 -11.32
C GLU A 16 -4.74 -0.25 -11.22
N LYS A 17 -5.73 0.43 -11.80
CA LYS A 17 -5.86 1.88 -11.69
C LYS A 17 -5.98 2.32 -10.23
N GLN A 18 -6.89 1.69 -9.46
CA GLN A 18 -7.09 2.03 -8.06
C GLN A 18 -5.82 1.79 -7.22
N PHE A 19 -5.09 0.71 -7.50
CA PHE A 19 -3.80 0.44 -6.87
C PHE A 19 -2.81 1.59 -7.09
N TYR A 20 -2.61 2.03 -8.32
CA TYR A 20 -1.64 3.09 -8.61
C TYR A 20 -2.06 4.45 -8.03
N GLU A 21 -3.36 4.78 -8.05
CA GLU A 21 -3.88 6.01 -7.43
C GLU A 21 -3.60 6.03 -5.91
N MET A 22 -3.87 4.92 -5.22
CA MET A 22 -3.63 4.81 -3.78
C MET A 22 -2.12 4.78 -3.46
N ALA A 23 -1.33 4.02 -4.22
CA ALA A 23 0.12 3.96 -4.05
C ALA A 23 0.75 5.34 -4.23
N GLU A 24 0.34 6.11 -5.25
CA GLU A 24 0.87 7.44 -5.47
C GLU A 24 0.45 8.42 -4.37
N SER A 25 -0.80 8.36 -3.91
CA SER A 25 -1.25 9.16 -2.76
C SER A 25 -0.41 8.91 -1.51
N VAL A 26 -0.07 7.65 -1.21
CA VAL A 26 0.80 7.32 -0.07
C VAL A 26 2.22 7.83 -0.30
N ARG A 27 2.78 7.70 -1.51
CA ARG A 27 4.11 8.25 -1.84
C ARG A 27 4.15 9.77 -1.70
N GLU A 28 3.11 10.47 -2.14
CA GLU A 28 2.99 11.91 -1.94
C GLU A 28 2.95 12.30 -0.46
N GLN A 29 2.21 11.55 0.38
CA GLN A 29 2.22 11.76 1.82
C GLN A 29 3.63 11.56 2.42
N VAL A 30 4.40 10.57 1.95
CA VAL A 30 5.80 10.38 2.37
C VAL A 30 6.68 11.56 1.94
N ARG A 31 6.60 11.98 0.66
CA ARG A 31 7.41 13.10 0.13
C ARG A 31 7.15 14.41 0.87
N ASN A 32 5.88 14.66 1.18
CA ASN A 32 5.42 15.90 1.83
C ASN A 32 5.44 15.83 3.37
N SER A 33 5.83 14.70 3.95
CA SER A 33 5.90 14.55 5.40
C SER A 33 6.99 15.44 5.99
N ASN A 34 6.64 16.23 7.00
CA ASN A 34 7.61 16.95 7.84
C ASN A 34 8.05 16.11 9.05
N GLU A 35 7.46 14.93 9.25
CA GLU A 35 7.73 14.05 10.40
C GLU A 35 8.89 13.08 10.12
N PHE A 36 9.06 12.70 8.86
CA PHE A 36 10.17 11.87 8.43
C PHE A 36 11.42 12.71 8.18
N ASP A 37 12.55 12.24 8.69
CA ASP A 37 13.84 12.69 8.18
C ASP A 37 14.05 12.20 6.73
N GLU A 38 14.99 12.83 6.03
CA GLU A 38 15.23 12.55 4.60
C GLU A 38 15.59 11.07 4.36
N SER A 39 16.39 10.46 5.25
CA SER A 39 16.75 9.05 5.13
C SER A 39 15.54 8.12 5.26
N THR A 40 14.60 8.46 6.15
CA THR A 40 13.37 7.71 6.38
C THR A 40 12.42 7.87 5.19
N LYS A 41 12.35 9.07 4.59
CA LYS A 41 11.60 9.29 3.35
C LYS A 41 12.14 8.42 2.21
N GLU A 42 13.46 8.40 2.01
CA GLU A 42 14.08 7.58 0.97
C GLU A 42 13.77 6.09 1.17
N LEU A 43 13.91 5.59 2.39
CA LEU A 43 13.60 4.19 2.71
C LEU A 43 12.11 3.85 2.52
N ALA A 44 11.21 4.75 2.93
CA ALA A 44 9.77 4.57 2.76
C ALA A 44 9.38 4.61 1.28
N LEU A 45 9.93 5.53 0.48
CA LEU A 45 9.70 5.60 -0.96
C LEU A 45 10.26 4.36 -1.67
N GLN A 46 11.44 3.88 -1.28
CA GLN A 46 11.98 2.62 -1.78
C GLN A 46 11.07 1.44 -1.46
N ALA A 47 10.52 1.36 -0.25
CA ALA A 47 9.59 0.30 0.13
C ALA A 47 8.26 0.39 -0.64
N LEU A 48 7.84 1.60 -1.02
CA LEU A 48 6.65 1.88 -1.83
C LEU A 48 6.89 1.78 -3.35
N ASP A 49 8.10 1.45 -3.79
CA ASP A 49 8.42 1.20 -5.20
C ASP A 49 7.96 -0.22 -5.58
N VAL A 50 6.64 -0.39 -5.60
CA VAL A 50 5.95 -1.66 -5.81
C VAL A 50 4.99 -1.56 -7.00
N THR A 51 4.82 -2.69 -7.68
CA THR A 51 3.95 -2.83 -8.85
C THR A 51 2.60 -3.45 -8.48
N TYR A 52 1.63 -3.34 -9.38
CA TYR A 52 0.35 -4.04 -9.21
C TYR A 52 0.52 -5.56 -9.19
N GLU A 53 1.50 -6.13 -9.90
CA GLU A 53 1.79 -7.56 -9.84
C GLU A 53 2.34 -7.98 -8.47
N ASP A 54 3.14 -7.14 -7.79
CA ASP A 54 3.58 -7.39 -6.42
C ASP A 54 2.39 -7.46 -5.44
N PHE A 55 1.44 -6.55 -5.60
CA PHE A 55 0.18 -6.55 -4.83
C PHE A 55 -0.66 -7.81 -5.11
N ARG A 56 -0.75 -8.24 -6.36
CA ARG A 56 -1.51 -9.46 -6.72
C ARG A 56 -0.86 -10.72 -6.15
N ASN A 57 0.46 -10.82 -6.21
CA ASN A 57 1.19 -11.93 -5.63
C ASN A 57 1.01 -11.97 -4.11
N ASP A 58 1.17 -10.82 -3.44
CA ASP A 58 0.91 -10.71 -1.99
C ASP A 58 -0.56 -11.05 -1.66
N SER A 59 -1.51 -10.67 -2.51
CA SER A 59 -2.93 -10.98 -2.34
C SER A 59 -3.24 -12.48 -2.41
N ILE A 60 -2.47 -13.22 -3.20
CA ILE A 60 -2.56 -14.68 -3.31
C ILE A 60 -1.93 -15.33 -2.07
N ASP A 61 -0.71 -14.92 -1.72
CA ASP A 61 0.06 -15.48 -0.61
C ASP A 61 -0.64 -15.26 0.74
N LYS A 62 -1.20 -14.07 0.94
CA LYS A 62 -1.92 -13.66 2.15
C LYS A 62 -3.45 -13.71 1.97
N SER A 63 -3.93 -14.64 1.14
CA SER A 63 -5.37 -14.78 0.85
C SER A 63 -6.24 -14.89 2.11
N THR A 64 -5.77 -15.54 3.17
CA THR A 64 -6.48 -15.63 4.46
C THR A 64 -6.68 -14.27 5.15
N ILE A 65 -5.76 -13.33 4.94
CA ILE A 65 -5.83 -11.96 5.48
C ILE A 65 -6.77 -11.12 4.63
N TYR A 66 -6.76 -11.28 3.30
CA TYR A 66 -7.51 -10.43 2.38
C TYR A 66 -8.90 -10.92 2.03
N ASN A 67 -9.22 -12.18 2.27
CA ASN A 67 -10.51 -12.75 1.88
C ASN A 67 -11.68 -11.95 2.49
N GLY A 68 -12.67 -11.62 1.66
CA GLY A 68 -13.83 -10.82 2.06
C GLY A 68 -13.57 -9.32 2.33
N LYS A 69 -12.33 -8.83 2.19
CA LYS A 69 -12.04 -7.39 2.34
C LYS A 69 -12.30 -6.63 1.03
N PRO A 70 -12.78 -5.37 1.10
CA PRO A 70 -12.81 -4.47 -0.06
C PRO A 70 -11.40 -4.28 -0.65
N LEU A 71 -11.33 -4.03 -1.96
CA LEU A 71 -10.06 -3.83 -2.66
C LEU A 71 -9.21 -2.71 -2.04
N ALA A 72 -9.81 -1.57 -1.74
CA ALA A 72 -9.13 -0.45 -1.09
C ALA A 72 -8.40 -0.88 0.19
N ASN A 73 -9.09 -1.62 1.06
CA ASN A 73 -8.51 -2.12 2.30
C ASN A 73 -7.34 -3.07 2.02
N LYS A 74 -7.42 -3.94 1.01
CA LYS A 74 -6.31 -4.82 0.63
C LYS A 74 -5.08 -4.00 0.20
N ILE A 75 -5.29 -2.96 -0.60
CA ILE A 75 -4.22 -2.07 -1.06
C ILE A 75 -3.60 -1.32 0.13
N ASP A 76 -4.41 -0.75 1.02
CA ASP A 76 -3.91 -0.07 2.23
C ASP A 76 -3.09 -1.01 3.12
N PHE A 77 -3.57 -2.24 3.33
CA PHE A 77 -2.82 -3.24 4.08
C PHE A 77 -1.49 -3.58 3.41
N PHE A 78 -1.48 -3.78 2.09
CA PHE A 78 -0.27 -4.06 1.34
C PHE A 78 0.74 -2.91 1.43
N LEU A 79 0.31 -1.67 1.18
CA LEU A 79 1.18 -0.49 1.24
C LEU A 79 1.68 -0.24 2.68
N GLY A 80 0.81 -0.41 3.68
CA GLY A 80 1.19 -0.33 5.09
C GLY A 80 2.22 -1.40 5.48
N ASP A 81 2.03 -2.65 5.04
CA ASP A 81 2.98 -3.74 5.27
C ASP A 81 4.35 -3.40 4.67
N ARG A 82 4.38 -2.89 3.43
CA ARG A 82 5.62 -2.45 2.78
C ARG A 82 6.34 -1.37 3.58
N VAL A 83 5.64 -0.32 4.00
CA VAL A 83 6.24 0.74 4.83
C VAL A 83 6.70 0.21 6.18
N SER A 84 5.98 -0.74 6.78
CA SER A 84 6.36 -1.34 8.07
C SER A 84 7.72 -2.02 8.05
N THR A 85 8.16 -2.55 6.89
CA THR A 85 9.50 -3.17 6.74
C THR A 85 10.64 -2.20 7.05
N VAL A 86 10.40 -0.89 6.88
CA VAL A 86 11.36 0.19 7.12
C VAL A 86 11.67 0.36 8.61
N LEU A 87 10.79 -0.07 9.52
CA LEU A 87 10.98 0.04 10.98
C LEU A 87 12.31 -0.56 11.46
N THR A 88 12.78 -1.61 10.81
CA THR A 88 14.04 -2.28 11.15
C THR A 88 15.29 -1.56 10.66
N ARG A 89 15.13 -0.59 9.73
CA ARG A 89 16.22 0.11 9.03
C ARG A 89 16.36 1.57 9.45
N VAL A 90 15.38 2.11 10.18
CA VAL A 90 15.39 3.49 10.66
C VAL A 90 15.99 3.63 12.05
N SER A 91 16.37 4.86 12.38
CA SER A 91 16.78 5.23 13.73
C SER A 91 15.66 5.00 14.75
N GLU A 92 16.04 4.81 16.01
CA GLU A 92 15.07 4.57 17.10
C GLU A 92 14.04 5.71 17.22
N SER A 93 14.46 6.96 17.03
CA SER A 93 13.60 8.13 17.06
C SER A 93 12.57 8.17 15.92
N GLN A 94 12.82 7.51 14.79
CA GLN A 94 11.91 7.47 13.64
C GLN A 94 10.97 6.26 13.66
N ARG A 95 11.24 5.24 14.49
CA ARG A 95 10.39 4.04 14.55
C ARG A 95 8.93 4.35 14.88
N GLU A 96 8.70 5.21 15.87
CA GLU A 96 7.33 5.59 16.25
C GLU A 96 6.64 6.37 15.13
N VAL A 97 7.36 7.26 14.44
CA VAL A 97 6.81 8.04 13.32
C VAL A 97 6.40 7.11 12.17
N VAL A 98 7.26 6.18 11.79
CA VAL A 98 6.98 5.17 10.75
C VAL A 98 5.82 4.25 11.17
N PHE A 99 5.77 3.86 12.45
CA PHE A 99 4.69 3.04 12.98
C PHE A 99 3.34 3.76 12.91
N GLN A 100 3.26 5.02 13.35
CA GLN A 100 2.04 5.81 13.27
C GLN A 100 1.65 6.12 11.82
N PHE A 101 2.61 6.35 10.94
CA PHE A 101 2.34 6.50 9.50
C PHE A 101 1.77 5.22 8.88
N THR A 102 2.36 4.06 9.20
CA THR A 102 1.84 2.75 8.79
C THR A 102 0.39 2.54 9.24
N LYS A 103 0.08 2.90 10.49
CA LYS A 103 -1.30 2.84 11.01
C LYS A 103 -2.22 3.79 10.26
N ARG A 104 -1.79 5.02 9.95
CA ARG A 104 -2.58 5.99 9.17
C ARG A 104 -2.97 5.41 7.81
N ILE A 105 -2.03 4.83 7.06
CA ILE A 105 -2.32 4.14 5.79
C ILE A 105 -3.43 3.10 5.99
N ILE A 106 -3.27 2.19 6.96
CA ILE A 106 -4.19 1.07 7.18
C ILE A 106 -5.56 1.52 7.72
N THR A 107 -5.65 2.72 8.31
CA THR A 107 -6.86 3.24 8.95
C THR A 107 -7.68 4.16 8.03
N LEU A 108 -7.11 4.65 6.93
CA LEU A 108 -7.84 5.51 5.97
C LEU A 108 -9.04 4.79 5.32
N SER A 109 -8.98 3.46 5.14
CA SER A 109 -10.13 2.66 4.68
C SER A 109 -11.11 2.21 5.79
N ARG A 110 -11.03 2.75 7.01
CA ARG A 110 -11.93 2.39 8.14
C ARG A 110 -12.88 3.51 8.59
N GLY A 111 -12.86 4.66 7.93
CA GLY A 111 -13.78 5.77 8.22
C GLY A 111 -15.09 5.64 7.44
N GLU A 112 -16.15 5.28 8.18
CA GLU A 112 -17.58 5.62 8.00
C GLU A 112 -18.29 5.30 6.66
#